data_AF-A0AAV6WAR0-F1
#
_entry.id   AF-A0AAV6WAR0-F1
#
_cell.length_a   1.000
_cell.length_b   1.000
_cell.length_c   1.000
_cell.angle_alpha   90.00
_cell.angle_beta   90.00
_cell.angle_gamma   90.00
#
_symmetry.space_group_name_H-M   'P 1'
#
loop_
_entity.id
_entity.type
_entity.pdbx_description
1 polymer ?
#
loop_
_entity_poly.entity_id
_entity_poly.type
_entity_poly.pdbx_seq_one_letter_code
_entity_poly.pdbx_strand_id
1 'polypeptide(L)'
;MSGKNPITILTDQDAAMAKALATTWPNTCHRLCIWYIYENAAIHLSSVFASFTNFSKDFSSCIYDYEEEEDFVNAWKEMLRTYGLETNEWLERLFNIRKKWALVYGRQSFCADLTTTQRSESMNSVLNSRQNSSLRFEHT
;
A
#
# COMPACT_ATOMS: atom_id res chain seq x y z
N MET A 1 2.77 -4.85 -33.61
CA MET A 1 2.47 -4.82 -32.16
C MET A 1 1.15 -4.11 -31.98
N SER A 2 0.10 -4.81 -31.54
CA SER A 2 -1.23 -4.21 -31.34
C SER A 2 -1.15 -3.16 -30.23
N GLY A 3 -1.19 -1.88 -30.59
CA GLY A 3 -1.10 -0.72 -29.69
C GLY A 3 -2.32 -0.57 -28.77
N LYS A 4 -2.56 -1.56 -27.89
CA LYS A 4 -3.54 -1.45 -26.82
C LYS A 4 -2.81 -0.95 -25.58
N ASN A 5 -3.18 0.25 -25.12
CA ASN A 5 -2.67 0.81 -23.88
C ASN A 5 -3.14 -0.09 -22.70
N PRO A 6 -2.31 -0.26 -21.66
CA PRO A 6 -2.72 -1.01 -20.48
C PRO A 6 -3.94 -0.36 -19.82
N ILE A 7 -4.88 -1.18 -19.33
CA ILE A 7 -6.06 -0.68 -18.60
C ILE A 7 -5.64 -0.10 -17.24
N THR A 8 -4.67 -0.75 -16.57
CA THR A 8 -4.15 -0.34 -15.27
C THR A 8 -2.62 -0.42 -15.27
N ILE A 9 -1.96 0.56 -14.68
CA ILE A 9 -0.52 0.56 -14.41
C ILE A 9 -0.28 0.81 -12.93
N LEU A 10 0.62 0.00 -12.37
CA LEU A 10 1.10 0.12 -11.00
C LEU A 10 2.49 0.74 -11.02
N THR A 11 2.69 1.86 -10.32
CA THR A 11 4.02 2.44 -10.10
C THR A 11 4.26 2.70 -8.61
N ASP A 12 5.49 3.07 -8.28
CA ASP A 12 5.81 3.73 -7.02
C ASP A 12 5.18 5.15 -6.95
N GLN A 13 5.50 5.90 -5.89
CA GLN A 13 5.06 7.29 -5.73
C GLN A 13 5.89 8.30 -6.53
N ASP A 14 6.57 7.90 -7.61
CA ASP A 14 7.37 8.81 -8.43
C ASP A 14 6.48 9.80 -9.22
N ALA A 15 6.71 11.09 -8.98
CA ALA A 15 5.93 12.17 -9.58
C ALA A 15 6.20 12.34 -11.08
N ALA A 16 7.42 12.05 -11.55
CA ALA A 16 7.77 12.12 -12.97
C ALA A 16 7.08 10.99 -13.75
N MET A 17 7.06 9.78 -13.20
CA MET A 17 6.31 8.64 -13.75
C MET A 17 4.82 8.93 -13.81
N ALA A 18 4.24 9.46 -12.71
CA ALA A 18 2.83 9.85 -12.69
C ALA A 18 2.50 10.89 -13.79
N LYS A 19 3.37 11.88 -13.98
CA LYS A 19 3.20 12.92 -15.01
C LYS A 19 3.35 12.37 -16.43
N ALA A 20 4.33 11.48 -16.65
CA ALA A 20 4.55 10.84 -17.94
C ALA A 20 3.34 9.97 -18.32
N LEU A 21 2.82 9.15 -17.39
CA LEU A 21 1.64 8.34 -17.61
C LEU A 21 0.40 9.17 -17.94
N ALA A 22 0.16 10.26 -17.21
CA ALA A 22 -0.95 11.17 -17.49
C ALA A 22 -0.86 11.81 -18.89
N THR A 23 0.35 12.00 -19.42
CA THR A 23 0.58 12.61 -20.73
C THR A 23 0.51 11.59 -21.86
N THR A 24 1.13 10.42 -21.69
CA THR A 24 1.26 9.39 -22.73
C THR A 24 0.02 8.49 -22.80
N TRP A 25 -0.60 8.19 -21.66
CA TRP A 25 -1.74 7.28 -21.53
C TRP A 25 -2.85 7.86 -20.63
N PRO A 26 -3.56 8.91 -21.09
CA PRO A 26 -4.56 9.61 -20.28
C PRO A 26 -5.77 8.74 -19.87
N ASN A 27 -6.02 7.65 -20.61
CA ASN A 27 -7.12 6.72 -20.36
C ASN A 27 -6.71 5.51 -19.50
N THR A 28 -5.44 5.42 -19.09
CA THR A 28 -4.95 4.32 -18.25
C THR A 28 -5.17 4.65 -16.77
N CYS A 29 -5.73 3.71 -16.02
CA CYS A 29 -5.86 3.84 -14.58
C CYS A 29 -4.49 3.75 -13.91
N HIS A 30 -4.03 4.84 -13.30
CA HIS A 30 -2.78 4.87 -12.56
C HIS A 30 -3.02 4.59 -11.08
N ARG A 31 -2.41 3.51 -10.58
CA ARG A 31 -2.52 3.07 -9.18
C ARG A 31 -1.12 2.89 -8.59
N LEU A 32 -1.01 2.98 -7.28
CA LEU A 32 0.23 2.72 -6.58
C LEU A 32 0.44 1.23 -6.37
N CYS A 33 1.70 0.80 -6.49
CA CYS A 33 2.11 -0.55 -6.16
C CYS A 33 1.98 -0.77 -4.65
N ILE A 34 1.17 -1.75 -4.27
CA ILE A 34 0.89 -2.01 -2.85
C ILE A 34 2.14 -2.49 -2.12
N TRP A 35 3.00 -3.27 -2.78
CA TRP A 35 4.31 -3.66 -2.25
C TRP A 35 5.13 -2.44 -1.81
N TYR A 36 5.18 -1.40 -2.64
CA TYR A 36 5.92 -0.17 -2.33
C TYR A 36 5.29 0.60 -1.16
N ILE A 37 3.97 0.55 -1.00
CA ILE A 37 3.28 1.14 0.15
C ILE A 37 3.65 0.40 1.43
N TYR A 38 3.66 -0.93 1.40
CA TYR A 38 4.09 -1.73 2.55
C TYR A 38 5.55 -1.51 2.89
N GLU A 39 6.44 -1.45 1.91
CA GLU A 39 7.85 -1.19 2.14
C GLU A 39 8.04 0.15 2.85
N ASN A 40 7.40 1.22 2.35
CA ASN A 40 7.43 2.53 3.01
C ASN A 40 6.76 2.52 4.39
N ALA A 41 5.61 1.86 4.54
CA ALA A 41 4.95 1.72 5.84
C ALA A 41 5.89 1.06 6.84
N ALA A 42 6.56 0.01 6.42
CA ALA A 42 7.47 -0.71 7.26
C ALA A 42 8.67 0.20 7.65
N ILE A 43 9.20 1.02 6.73
CA ILE A 43 10.30 1.97 7.02
C ILE A 43 9.84 3.03 8.03
N HIS A 44 8.74 3.73 7.72
CA HIS A 44 8.24 4.85 8.52
C HIS A 44 7.64 4.44 9.86
N LEU A 45 7.10 3.23 9.94
CA LEU A 45 6.40 2.70 11.11
C LEU A 45 7.11 1.47 11.69
N SER A 46 8.43 1.37 11.49
CA SER A 46 9.23 0.21 11.90
C SER A 46 9.05 -0.16 13.37
N SER A 47 9.02 0.83 14.27
CA SER A 47 8.74 0.65 15.69
C SER A 47 7.34 0.10 15.94
N VAL A 48 6.32 0.60 15.25
CA VAL A 48 4.93 0.13 15.37
C VAL A 48 4.82 -1.32 14.93
N PHE A 49 5.41 -1.68 13.79
CA PHE A 49 5.46 -3.06 13.30
C PHE A 49 6.15 -4.01 14.29
N ALA A 50 7.17 -3.54 15.01
CA ALA A 50 7.86 -4.33 16.02
C ALA A 50 7.07 -4.43 17.34
N SER A 51 6.39 -3.35 17.75
CA SER A 51 5.66 -3.27 19.01
C SER A 51 4.27 -3.92 18.97
N PHE A 52 3.64 -3.97 17.81
CA PHE A 52 2.25 -4.41 17.66
C PHE A 52 2.12 -5.50 16.59
N THR A 53 1.96 -6.74 17.04
CA THR A 53 1.82 -7.91 16.15
C THR A 53 0.60 -7.83 15.22
N ASN A 54 -0.47 -7.16 15.66
CA ASN A 54 -1.69 -6.99 14.87
C ASN A 54 -1.62 -5.83 13.87
N PHE A 55 -0.66 -4.90 14.00
CA PHE A 55 -0.62 -3.71 13.15
C PHE A 55 -0.53 -4.06 11.66
N SER A 56 0.33 -5.02 11.32
CA SER A 56 0.49 -5.48 9.93
C SER A 56 -0.81 -6.01 9.35
N LYS A 57 -1.63 -6.68 10.17
CA LYS A 57 -2.91 -7.25 9.75
C LYS A 57 -3.94 -6.13 9.56
N ASP A 58 -4.07 -5.22 10.52
CA ASP A 58 -5.05 -4.13 10.46
C ASP A 58 -4.75 -3.16 9.31
N PHE A 59 -3.46 -2.86 9.09
CA PHE A 59 -3.01 -2.07 7.94
C PHE A 59 -3.31 -2.79 6.62
N SER A 60 -3.13 -4.11 6.56
CA SER A 60 -3.51 -4.92 5.40
C SER A 60 -5.01 -4.87 5.13
N SER A 61 -5.82 -5.00 6.18
CA SER A 61 -7.26 -4.95 6.03
C SER A 61 -7.71 -3.60 5.49
N CYS A 62 -7.11 -2.49 5.94
CA CYS A 62 -7.37 -1.17 5.37
C CYS A 62 -7.07 -1.07 3.86
N ILE A 63 -6.06 -1.79 3.37
CA ILE A 63 -5.72 -1.78 1.94
C ILE A 63 -6.72 -2.61 1.13
N TYR A 64 -7.14 -3.77 1.61
CA TYR A 64 -7.79 -4.77 0.77
C TYR A 64 -9.22 -5.16 1.14
N ASP A 65 -9.61 -5.08 2.41
CA ASP A 65 -10.73 -5.89 2.90
C ASP A 65 -12.07 -5.14 2.90
N TYR A 66 -12.06 -3.83 2.66
CA TYR A 66 -13.25 -3.00 2.69
C TYR A 66 -13.92 -2.85 1.32
N GLU A 67 -15.26 -2.88 1.34
CA GLU A 67 -16.14 -2.77 0.16
C GLU A 67 -16.72 -1.37 0.02
N GLU A 68 -17.05 -0.76 1.15
CA GLU A 68 -17.67 0.54 1.23
C GLU A 68 -16.65 1.58 1.71
N GLU A 69 -16.70 2.77 1.10
CA GLU A 69 -15.75 3.85 1.44
C GLU A 69 -15.87 4.27 2.91
N GLU A 70 -17.09 4.28 3.45
CA GLU A 70 -17.35 4.65 4.84
C GLU A 70 -16.70 3.66 5.81
N ASP A 71 -16.86 2.36 5.58
CA ASP A 71 -16.25 1.31 6.41
C ASP A 71 -14.73 1.40 6.40
N PHE A 72 -14.15 1.62 5.21
CA PHE A 72 -12.71 1.84 5.06
C PHE A 72 -12.23 3.06 5.87
N VAL A 73 -12.92 4.21 5.76
CA VAL A 73 -12.53 5.43 6.47
C VAL A 73 -12.65 5.25 7.98
N ASN A 74 -13.69 4.56 8.45
CA ASN A 74 -13.88 4.27 9.86
C ASN A 74 -12.80 3.32 10.39
N ALA A 75 -12.51 2.25 9.67
CA ALA A 75 -11.45 1.31 10.02
C ALA A 75 -10.06 1.96 10.04
N TRP A 76 -9.76 2.82 9.07
CA TRP A 76 -8.51 3.57 9.03
C TRP A 76 -8.35 4.44 10.27
N LYS A 77 -9.39 5.21 10.64
CA LYS A 77 -9.39 6.03 11.86
C LYS A 77 -9.22 5.18 13.12
N GLU A 78 -9.91 4.04 13.18
CA GLU A 78 -9.82 3.13 14.33
C GLU A 78 -8.42 2.55 14.49
N MET A 79 -7.80 2.14 13.38
CA MET A 79 -6.40 1.69 13.36
C MET A 79 -5.49 2.81 13.88
N LEU A 80 -5.61 4.04 13.37
CA LEU A 80 -4.79 5.15 13.85
C LEU A 80 -4.94 5.39 15.35
N ARG A 81 -6.17 5.37 15.87
CA ARG A 81 -6.45 5.53 17.29
C ARG A 81 -5.86 4.40 18.14
N THR A 82 -6.04 3.15 17.70
CA THR A 82 -5.58 1.94 18.39
C THR A 82 -4.07 1.95 18.61
N TYR A 83 -3.32 2.45 17.62
CA TYR A 83 -1.85 2.45 17.64
C TYR A 83 -1.24 3.82 17.98
N GLY A 84 -2.05 4.81 18.34
CA GLY A 84 -1.56 6.16 18.71
C GLY A 84 -0.92 6.93 17.55
N LEU A 85 -1.45 6.77 16.33
CA LEU A 85 -0.89 7.29 15.07
C LEU A 85 -1.70 8.44 14.45
N GLU A 86 -2.67 8.99 15.18
CA GLU A 86 -3.60 10.02 14.68
C GLU A 86 -2.90 11.29 14.17
N THR A 87 -1.72 11.60 14.70
CA THR A 87 -0.91 12.77 14.33
C THR A 87 0.28 12.42 13.43
N ASN A 88 0.34 11.19 12.90
CA ASN A 88 1.45 10.77 12.04
C ASN A 88 1.34 11.39 10.64
N GLU A 89 2.20 12.36 10.34
CA GLU A 89 2.19 13.09 9.06
C GLU A 89 2.34 12.17 7.83
N TRP A 90 3.09 11.07 7.95
CA TRP A 90 3.28 10.16 6.82
C TRP A 90 1.98 9.42 6.50
N LEU A 91 1.25 8.95 7.51
CA LEU A 91 -0.07 8.34 7.35
C LEU A 91 -1.11 9.33 6.86
N GLU A 92 -1.04 10.60 7.29
CA GLU A 92 -1.90 11.66 6.76
C GLU A 92 -1.68 11.85 5.25
N ARG A 93 -0.41 11.96 4.81
CA ARG A 93 -0.06 12.07 3.38
C ARG A 93 -0.50 10.83 2.61
N LEU A 94 -0.32 9.64 3.15
CA LEU A 94 -0.76 8.39 2.54
C LEU A 94 -2.29 8.38 2.40
N PHE A 95 -3.03 8.80 3.42
CA PHE A 95 -4.49 8.87 3.37
C PHE A 95 -5.02 9.91 2.38
N ASN A 96 -4.32 11.03 2.19
CA ASN A 96 -4.69 12.03 1.18
C ASN A 96 -4.68 11.47 -0.24
N ILE A 97 -3.87 10.43 -0.51
CA ILE A 97 -3.81 9.74 -1.80
C ILE A 97 -4.51 8.37 -1.79
N ARG A 98 -5.38 8.08 -0.81
CA ARG A 98 -6.09 6.79 -0.62
C ARG A 98 -6.76 6.22 -1.87
N LYS A 99 -7.30 7.06 -2.74
CA LYS A 99 -7.91 6.63 -4.02
C LYS A 99 -6.94 5.91 -4.95
N LYS A 100 -5.64 6.17 -4.83
CA LYS A 100 -4.60 5.55 -5.64
C LYS A 100 -4.17 4.16 -5.15
N TRP A 101 -4.52 3.76 -3.93
CA TRP A 101 -4.01 2.52 -3.33
C TRP A 101 -5.03 1.65 -2.63
N ALA A 102 -5.99 2.22 -1.92
CA ALA A 102 -6.99 1.41 -1.23
C ALA A 102 -7.88 0.72 -2.27
N LEU A 103 -8.12 -0.57 -2.07
CA LEU A 103 -8.82 -1.40 -3.04
C LEU A 103 -10.26 -0.93 -3.25
N VAL A 104 -10.91 -0.44 -2.19
CA VAL A 104 -12.28 0.11 -2.20
C VAL A 104 -12.53 1.11 -3.35
N TYR A 105 -11.52 1.92 -3.70
CA TYR A 105 -11.62 2.92 -4.79
C TYR A 105 -11.24 2.40 -6.18
N GLY A 106 -10.72 1.17 -6.30
CA GLY A 106 -10.07 0.66 -7.51
C GLY A 106 -10.52 -0.72 -7.94
N ARG A 107 -11.61 -1.26 -7.38
CA ARG A 107 -12.08 -2.63 -7.66
C ARG A 107 -12.35 -2.90 -9.13
N GLN A 108 -12.80 -1.92 -9.90
CA GLN A 108 -13.02 -2.06 -11.34
C GLN A 108 -11.71 -2.15 -12.15
N SER A 109 -10.58 -1.73 -11.55
CA SER A 109 -9.26 -1.68 -12.19
C SER A 109 -8.29 -2.75 -11.66
N PHE A 110 -8.63 -3.41 -10.55
CA PHE A 110 -7.88 -4.51 -9.96
C PHE A 110 -8.46 -5.84 -10.42
N CYS A 111 -7.69 -6.59 -11.22
CA CYS A 111 -8.04 -7.98 -11.50
C CYS A 111 -7.94 -8.78 -10.20
N ALA A 112 -8.86 -9.72 -9.95
CA ALA A 112 -8.85 -10.55 -8.74
C ALA A 112 -7.50 -11.28 -8.53
N ASP A 113 -6.85 -11.65 -9.64
CA ASP A 113 -5.54 -12.31 -9.65
C ASP A 113 -4.39 -11.40 -9.20
N LEU A 114 -4.51 -10.08 -9.45
CA LEU A 114 -3.56 -9.08 -8.94
C LEU A 114 -3.74 -8.87 -7.44
N THR A 115 -4.97 -8.92 -6.92
CA THR A 115 -5.21 -8.70 -5.48
C THR A 115 -4.69 -9.83 -4.59
N THR A 116 -4.86 -11.10 -4.98
CA THR A 116 -4.48 -12.24 -4.14
C THR A 116 -2.97 -12.47 -4.12
N THR A 117 -2.33 -12.42 -5.30
CA THR A 117 -0.87 -12.58 -5.45
C THR A 117 -0.12 -11.38 -4.88
N GLN A 118 -0.56 -10.14 -5.18
CA GLN A 118 0.11 -8.95 -4.63
C GLN A 118 -0.03 -8.85 -3.12
N ARG A 119 -1.15 -9.30 -2.52
CA ARG A 119 -1.33 -9.33 -1.06
C ARG A 119 -0.30 -10.25 -0.41
N SER A 120 -0.18 -11.50 -0.85
CA SER A 120 0.75 -12.46 -0.25
C SER A 120 2.22 -12.11 -0.55
N GLU A 121 2.54 -11.66 -1.76
CA GLU A 121 3.91 -11.26 -2.14
C GLU A 121 4.38 -10.02 -1.39
N SER A 122 3.53 -8.98 -1.25
CA SER A 122 3.90 -7.76 -0.53
C SER A 122 4.17 -8.00 0.95
N MET A 123 3.27 -8.70 1.62
CA MET A 123 3.45 -9.00 3.04
C MET A 123 4.63 -9.93 3.28
N ASN A 124 4.75 -11.02 2.52
CA ASN A 124 5.83 -11.99 2.72
C ASN A 124 7.20 -11.39 2.36
N SER A 125 7.29 -10.58 1.30
CA SER A 125 8.55 -9.93 0.91
C SER A 125 9.06 -8.97 1.99
N VAL A 126 8.17 -8.14 2.56
CA VAL A 126 8.55 -7.17 3.59
C VAL A 126 8.90 -7.85 4.91
N LEU A 127 8.17 -8.89 5.31
CA LEU A 127 8.48 -9.64 6.52
C LEU A 127 9.79 -10.42 6.39
N ASN A 128 10.00 -11.12 5.27
CA ASN A 128 11.21 -11.93 5.04
C ASN A 128 12.48 -11.07 4.88
N SER A 129 12.40 -9.93 4.18
CA SER A 129 13.53 -9.01 4.07
C SER A 129 13.97 -8.44 5.42
N ARG A 130 13.02 -8.21 6.33
CA ARG A 130 13.32 -7.71 7.69
C ARG A 130 13.92 -8.76 8.60
N GLN A 131 13.38 -9.98 8.59
CA GLN A 131 13.98 -11.10 9.33
C GLN A 131 15.43 -11.33 8.89
N ASN A 132 15.71 -11.27 7.59
CA ASN A 132 17.07 -11.39 7.06
C ASN A 132 17.98 -10.19 7.41
N SER A 133 17.42 -8.97 7.57
CA SER A 133 18.19 -7.80 8.02
C SER A 133 18.49 -7.82 9.53
N SER A 134 17.59 -8.36 10.36
CA SER A 134 17.79 -8.47 11.81
C SER A 134 18.91 -9.46 12.17
N LEU A 135 19.06 -10.54 11.39
CA LEU A 135 20.15 -11.51 11.53
C LEU A 135 21.53 -10.94 11.14
N ARG A 136 21.57 -9.76 10.51
CA ARG A 136 22.84 -9.13 10.06
C ARG A 136 23.45 -8.18 11.11
N PHE A 137 22.73 -7.88 12.19
CA PHE A 137 23.19 -6.98 13.26
C PHE A 137 23.66 -7.69 14.54
N GLU A 138 23.60 -9.02 14.62
CA GLU A 138 24.11 -9.80 15.77
C GLU A 138 25.55 -10.33 15.60
N HIS A 139 26.25 -9.92 14.53
CA HIS A 139 27.65 -10.29 14.28
C HIS A 139 28.52 -9.07 13.93
N THR A 140 28.77 -8.22 14.92
CA THR A 140 29.94 -7.33 15.03
C THR A 140 30.20 -7.03 16.49
#